data_AF-A0AA95FVJ7-F1
#
_entry.id   AF-A0AA95FVJ7-F1
#
_cell.length_a   1.000
_cell.length_b   1.000
_cell.length_c   1.000
_cell.angle_alpha   90.00
_cell.angle_beta   90.00
_cell.angle_gamma   90.00
#
_symmetry.space_group_name_H-M   'P 1'
#
loop_
_entity.id
_entity.type
_entity.pdbx_description
1 polymer ?
#
loop_
_entity_poly.entity_id
_entity_poly.type
_entity_poly.pdbx_seq_one_letter_code
_entity_poly.pdbx_strand_id
1 'polypeptide(L)'
;MSRRPTAAVPAALLGLALGSALLVPAAASAQRPAPAEPAVAAPAHARPAGLPSRSVWLAKVRKKLVGADAYLDAHVGDAARPALVLDIDNTSLQTHYRWPKPVRPTLRVAKHAVDLGYTVFFVTGRTQHSADSIRPQLSAAGYRYADVYGRPKGQGLAASKQANRARIVARGYTVVMDIGNRATDLWGDNVGHGIKLPSFHGLLS
;
A
#
# COMPACT_ATOMS: atom_id res chain seq x y z
N MET A 1 -22.53 40.60 15.62
CA MET A 1 -22.70 40.98 17.05
C MET A 1 -22.99 39.68 17.78
N SER A 2 -22.27 39.16 18.78
CA SER A 2 -21.36 39.71 19.79
C SER A 2 -20.50 38.55 20.31
N ARG A 3 -19.17 38.75 20.35
CA ARG A 3 -18.31 38.88 21.56
C ARG A 3 -17.80 37.55 22.14
N ARG A 4 -16.50 37.33 21.91
CA ARG A 4 -15.61 36.46 22.72
C ARG A 4 -15.48 37.03 24.14
N PRO A 5 -15.21 36.20 25.16
CA PRO A 5 -14.51 36.64 26.35
C PRO A 5 -13.09 36.02 26.40
N THR A 6 -12.12 36.92 26.48
CA THR A 6 -10.76 36.73 26.97
C THR A 6 -10.76 36.63 28.50
N ALA A 7 -9.96 35.74 29.08
CA ALA A 7 -9.62 35.79 30.50
C ALA A 7 -8.09 35.77 30.64
N ALA A 8 -7.57 36.72 31.41
CA ALA A 8 -6.17 36.96 31.69
C ALA A 8 -5.83 36.54 33.14
N VAL A 9 -4.67 35.89 33.28
CA VAL A 9 -3.57 36.02 34.28
C VAL A 9 -3.92 36.34 35.75
N PRO A 10 -3.22 35.69 36.70
CA PRO A 10 -2.24 36.46 37.47
C PRO A 10 -0.85 35.81 37.55
N ALA A 11 0.16 36.68 37.51
CA ALA A 11 1.57 36.41 37.72
C ALA A 11 1.88 36.43 39.22
N ALA A 12 2.77 35.54 39.68
CA ALA A 12 3.32 35.56 41.03
C ALA A 12 4.76 36.08 41.03
N LEU A 13 5.05 36.92 42.03
CA LEU A 13 6.26 37.70 42.26
C LEU A 13 7.32 36.95 43.08
N LEU A 14 8.57 37.38 42.86
CA LEU A 14 9.71 37.55 43.79
C LEU A 14 10.40 36.33 44.44
N GLY A 15 11.71 36.28 44.22
CA GLY A 15 12.70 35.62 45.07
C GLY A 15 14.12 36.07 44.70
N LEU A 16 14.57 37.16 45.30
CA LEU A 16 15.94 37.69 45.19
C LEU A 16 16.83 36.95 46.21
N ALA A 17 17.98 36.40 45.80
CA ALA A 17 19.04 35.99 46.71
C ALA A 17 20.41 36.34 46.12
N LEU A 18 21.07 37.32 46.72
CA LEU A 18 22.47 37.66 46.51
C LEU A 18 23.35 36.60 47.18
N GLY A 19 24.35 36.10 46.45
CA GLY A 19 25.45 35.30 46.99
C GLY A 19 26.73 35.60 46.24
N SER A 20 27.56 36.48 46.81
CA SER A 20 28.90 36.82 46.32
C SER A 20 29.86 35.66 46.59
N ALA A 21 30.52 35.17 45.54
CA ALA A 21 31.65 34.24 45.67
C ALA A 21 32.84 34.73 44.85
N LEU A 22 34.01 34.70 45.49
CA LEU A 22 35.28 35.27 45.10
C LEU A 22 35.83 34.69 43.78
N LEU A 23 36.33 35.56 42.90
CA LEU A 23 37.13 35.17 41.74
C LEU A 23 38.56 34.80 42.19
N VAL A 24 39.00 33.60 41.81
CA VAL A 24 40.42 33.20 41.78
C VAL A 24 40.88 33.24 40.32
N PRO A 25 41.95 33.95 39.95
CA PRO A 25 42.46 33.88 38.57
C PRO A 25 43.33 32.64 38.43
N ALA A 26 42.82 31.62 37.74
CA ALA A 26 43.66 30.51 37.27
C ALA A 26 44.41 30.96 36.00
N ALA A 27 45.74 30.93 36.05
CA ALA A 27 46.59 31.19 34.90
C ALA A 27 46.30 30.15 33.79
N ALA A 28 45.83 30.62 32.64
CA ALA A 28 45.61 29.79 31.46
C ALA A 28 46.96 29.45 30.81
N SER A 29 47.40 28.20 30.96
CA SER A 29 48.47 27.66 30.13
C SER A 29 47.90 27.42 28.72
N ALA A 30 48.44 28.12 27.73
CA ALA A 30 48.04 27.96 26.33
C ALA A 30 48.57 26.63 25.77
N GLN A 31 47.77 25.58 25.88
CA GLN A 31 48.03 24.31 25.21
C GLN A 31 47.77 24.49 23.70
N ARG A 32 48.79 24.25 22.86
CA ARG A 32 48.64 24.19 21.39
C ARG A 32 47.62 23.09 21.04
N PRO A 33 46.60 23.35 20.21
CA PRO A 33 45.68 22.29 19.79
C PRO A 33 46.41 21.30 18.89
N ALA A 34 46.29 20.00 19.20
CA ALA A 34 46.69 18.92 18.32
C ALA A 34 45.79 18.93 17.06
N PRO A 35 46.31 18.51 15.88
CA PRO A 35 45.46 18.36 14.69
C PRO A 35 44.35 17.34 14.97
N ALA A 36 43.11 17.74 14.70
CA ALA A 36 41.95 16.86 14.83
C ALA A 36 42.04 15.72 13.80
N GLU A 37 42.06 14.47 14.28
CA GLU A 37 41.82 13.32 13.41
C GLU A 37 40.42 13.42 12.78
N PRO A 38 40.26 13.04 11.50
CA PRO A 38 38.95 13.03 10.87
C PRO A 38 38.05 12.06 11.62
N ALA A 39 36.97 12.58 12.22
CA ALA A 39 35.94 11.77 12.83
C ALA A 39 35.37 10.83 11.77
N VAL A 40 35.65 9.53 11.91
CA VAL A 40 35.01 8.49 11.11
C VAL A 40 33.52 8.56 11.46
N ALA A 41 32.70 8.99 10.50
CA ALA A 41 31.26 9.05 10.69
C ALA A 41 30.76 7.67 11.10
N ALA A 42 30.15 7.58 12.28
CA ALA A 42 29.43 6.38 12.69
C ALA A 42 28.47 5.98 11.55
N PRO A 43 28.32 4.68 11.25
CA PRO A 43 27.38 4.26 10.22
C PRO A 43 26.02 4.81 10.62
N ALA A 44 25.43 5.63 9.75
CA ALA A 44 24.07 6.08 9.94
C ALA A 44 23.22 4.81 10.14
N HIS A 45 22.70 4.62 11.34
CA HIS A 45 21.73 3.55 11.60
C HIS A 45 20.63 3.71 10.55
N ALA A 46 20.58 2.78 9.60
CA ALA A 46 19.60 2.82 8.53
C ALA A 46 18.23 2.91 9.20
N ARG A 47 17.51 4.00 8.94
CA ARG A 47 16.09 4.11 9.31
C ARG A 47 15.43 2.79 8.90
N PRO A 48 14.64 2.12 9.76
CA PRO A 48 13.80 1.03 9.30
C PRO A 48 12.99 1.59 8.12
N ALA A 49 13.21 1.04 6.93
CA ALA A 49 12.74 1.66 5.70
C ALA A 49 11.20 1.70 5.72
N GLY A 50 10.64 2.89 5.87
CA GLY A 50 9.21 3.11 5.66
C GLY A 50 8.79 2.76 4.24
N LEU A 51 7.49 2.78 3.97
CA LEU A 51 6.98 2.60 2.61
C LEU A 51 7.64 3.61 1.67
N PRO A 52 8.04 3.19 0.45
CA PRO A 52 8.71 4.09 -0.47
C PRO A 52 7.74 5.18 -0.97
N SER A 53 8.27 6.18 -1.67
CA SER A 53 7.40 7.15 -2.33
C SER A 53 6.47 6.47 -3.35
N ARG A 54 5.32 7.11 -3.60
CA ARG A 54 4.33 6.66 -4.59
C ARG A 54 4.94 6.41 -5.98
N SER A 55 5.87 7.26 -6.42
CA SER A 55 6.52 7.12 -7.72
C SER A 55 7.40 5.87 -7.80
N VAL A 56 8.17 5.58 -6.73
CA VAL A 56 9.00 4.38 -6.61
C VAL A 56 8.13 3.12 -6.56
N TRP A 57 7.04 3.13 -5.78
CA TRP A 57 6.09 2.02 -5.77
C TRP A 57 5.46 1.77 -7.14
N LEU A 58 4.96 2.81 -7.82
CA LEU A 58 4.37 2.67 -9.16
C LEU A 58 5.37 2.17 -10.20
N ALA A 59 6.65 2.56 -10.11
CA ALA A 59 7.70 2.04 -11.00
C ALA A 59 7.90 0.53 -10.79
N LYS A 60 7.91 0.07 -9.53
CA LYS A 60 8.01 -1.36 -9.21
C LYS A 60 6.75 -2.13 -9.65
N VAL A 61 5.56 -1.56 -9.50
CA VAL A 61 4.30 -2.15 -10.03
C VAL A 61 4.38 -2.31 -11.54
N ARG A 62 4.79 -1.27 -12.29
CA ARG A 62 4.98 -1.37 -13.75
C ARG A 62 5.93 -2.50 -14.13
N LYS A 63 7.06 -2.63 -13.44
CA LYS A 63 8.04 -3.70 -13.68
C LYS A 63 7.43 -5.10 -13.47
N LYS A 64 6.55 -5.26 -12.47
CA LYS A 64 5.88 -6.55 -12.20
C LYS A 64 4.82 -6.92 -13.23
N LEU A 65 4.23 -5.95 -13.93
CA LEU A 65 3.21 -6.15 -14.95
C LEU A 65 3.77 -6.24 -16.38
N VAL A 66 5.10 -6.23 -16.54
CA VAL A 66 5.72 -6.50 -17.86
C VAL A 66 5.33 -7.91 -18.29
N GLY A 67 4.81 -8.05 -19.52
CA GLY A 67 4.36 -9.33 -20.08
C GLY A 67 2.92 -9.71 -19.73
N ALA A 68 2.22 -8.97 -18.86
CA ALA A 68 0.84 -9.30 -18.49
C ALA A 68 -0.11 -9.26 -19.70
N ASP A 69 -0.01 -8.19 -20.52
CA ASP A 69 -0.84 -8.03 -21.72
C ASP A 69 -0.57 -9.18 -22.72
N ALA A 70 0.72 -9.47 -22.99
CA ALA A 70 1.12 -10.56 -23.90
C ALA A 70 0.69 -11.96 -23.40
N TYR A 71 0.69 -12.19 -22.09
CA TYR A 71 0.19 -13.44 -21.51
C TYR A 71 -1.32 -13.59 -21.73
N LEU A 72 -2.10 -12.51 -21.56
CA LEU A 72 -3.53 -12.53 -21.84
C LEU A 72 -3.82 -12.74 -23.33
N ASP A 73 -3.04 -12.10 -24.22
CA ASP A 73 -3.15 -12.27 -25.67
C ASP A 73 -2.93 -13.73 -26.08
N ALA A 74 -1.90 -14.37 -25.52
CA ALA A 74 -1.54 -15.75 -25.82
C ALA A 74 -2.55 -16.80 -25.32
N HIS A 75 -3.50 -16.40 -24.47
CA HIS A 75 -4.50 -17.30 -23.86
C HIS A 75 -5.94 -16.96 -24.27
N VAL A 76 -6.10 -16.14 -25.30
CA VAL A 76 -7.40 -15.95 -25.95
C VAL A 76 -7.85 -17.28 -26.56
N GLY A 77 -9.03 -17.75 -26.14
CA GLY A 77 -9.62 -18.99 -26.64
C GLY A 77 -9.35 -20.23 -25.78
N ASP A 78 -8.42 -20.16 -24.82
CA ASP A 78 -8.10 -21.30 -23.93
C ASP A 78 -9.27 -21.68 -23.00
N ALA A 79 -10.18 -20.74 -22.76
CA ALA A 79 -11.38 -20.96 -21.97
C ALA A 79 -12.58 -20.27 -22.61
N ALA A 80 -13.76 -20.93 -22.56
CA ALA A 80 -15.00 -20.36 -23.03
C ALA A 80 -15.43 -19.11 -22.23
N ARG A 81 -15.03 -19.02 -20.96
CA ARG A 81 -15.32 -17.90 -20.05
C ARG A 81 -14.05 -17.52 -19.28
N PRO A 82 -13.08 -16.85 -19.91
CA PRO A 82 -11.82 -16.53 -19.27
C PRO A 82 -12.01 -15.42 -18.23
N ALA A 83 -11.30 -15.50 -17.11
CA ALA A 83 -11.40 -14.56 -16.00
C ALA A 83 -10.05 -14.01 -15.57
N LEU A 84 -10.03 -12.70 -15.28
CA LEU A 84 -8.95 -12.00 -14.60
C LEU A 84 -9.42 -11.67 -13.17
N VAL A 85 -8.69 -12.17 -12.18
CA VAL A 85 -8.98 -11.92 -10.76
C VAL A 85 -8.01 -10.87 -10.22
N LEU A 86 -8.57 -9.82 -9.61
CA LEU A 86 -7.80 -8.72 -9.06
C LEU A 86 -8.05 -8.58 -7.55
N ASP A 87 -6.99 -8.37 -6.79
CA ASP A 87 -7.12 -7.76 -5.46
C ASP A 87 -7.44 -6.24 -5.57
N ILE A 88 -7.96 -5.64 -4.49
CA ILE A 88 -8.32 -4.21 -4.45
C ILE A 88 -7.18 -3.36 -3.87
N ASP A 89 -6.76 -3.65 -2.64
CA ASP A 89 -5.99 -2.73 -1.81
C ASP A 89 -4.53 -2.67 -2.23
N ASN A 90 -4.10 -1.50 -2.71
CA ASN A 90 -2.76 -1.30 -3.29
C ASN A 90 -2.42 -2.28 -4.42
N THR A 91 -3.46 -2.82 -5.07
CA THR A 91 -3.40 -3.64 -6.27
C THR A 91 -4.17 -2.95 -7.40
N SER A 92 -5.45 -2.67 -7.18
CA SER A 92 -6.34 -2.00 -8.15
C SER A 92 -6.62 -0.55 -7.78
N LEU A 93 -6.76 -0.26 -6.48
CA LEU A 93 -6.90 1.10 -5.95
C LEU A 93 -5.67 1.46 -5.10
N GLN A 94 -5.24 2.71 -5.19
CA GLN A 94 -4.11 3.22 -4.42
C GLN A 94 -4.54 3.58 -2.98
N THR A 95 -5.00 2.61 -2.21
CA THR A 95 -5.64 2.82 -0.90
C THR A 95 -4.71 3.43 0.13
N HIS A 96 -3.41 3.13 0.06
CA HIS A 96 -2.39 3.80 0.87
C HIS A 96 -1.95 5.14 0.28
N TYR A 97 -1.70 5.20 -1.03
CA TYR A 97 -0.98 6.32 -1.64
C TYR A 97 -1.86 7.47 -2.15
N ARG A 98 -3.03 7.17 -2.71
CA ARG A 98 -3.89 8.17 -3.35
C ARG A 98 -5.32 7.65 -3.51
N TRP A 99 -6.03 7.46 -2.42
CA TRP A 99 -7.43 7.02 -2.46
C TRP A 99 -8.35 8.07 -3.13
N PRO A 100 -9.38 7.67 -3.93
CA PRO A 100 -9.67 6.35 -4.49
C PRO A 100 -9.11 6.18 -5.91
N LYS A 101 -7.92 6.71 -6.23
CA LYS A 101 -7.38 6.66 -7.59
C LYS A 101 -6.92 5.24 -7.96
N PRO A 102 -7.09 4.82 -9.22
CA PRO A 102 -6.64 3.50 -9.67
C PRO A 102 -5.13 3.38 -9.66
N VAL A 103 -4.63 2.17 -9.45
CA VAL A 103 -3.28 1.78 -9.85
C VAL A 103 -3.29 1.69 -11.37
N ARG A 104 -2.95 2.79 -12.05
CA ARG A 104 -3.09 2.92 -13.52
C ARG A 104 -2.49 1.75 -14.31
N PRO A 105 -1.31 1.19 -13.97
CA PRO A 105 -0.79 0.00 -14.64
C PRO A 105 -1.72 -1.22 -14.56
N THR A 106 -2.29 -1.51 -13.39
CA THR A 106 -3.25 -2.60 -13.20
C THR A 106 -4.54 -2.35 -13.96
N LEU A 107 -5.06 -1.12 -13.91
CA LEU A 107 -6.25 -0.73 -14.68
C LEU A 107 -6.06 -0.93 -16.19
N ARG A 108 -4.87 -0.64 -16.72
CA ARG A 108 -4.55 -0.88 -18.14
C ARG A 108 -4.64 -2.36 -18.48
N VAL A 109 -4.04 -3.24 -17.67
CA VAL A 109 -4.13 -4.71 -17.88
C VAL A 109 -5.58 -5.17 -17.81
N ALA A 110 -6.36 -4.66 -16.85
CA ALA A 110 -7.77 -5.03 -16.71
C ALA A 110 -8.63 -4.61 -17.92
N LYS A 111 -8.37 -3.42 -18.48
CA LYS A 111 -9.04 -2.95 -19.70
C LYS A 111 -8.67 -3.82 -20.90
N HIS A 112 -7.38 -4.11 -21.07
CA HIS A 112 -6.88 -5.02 -22.11
C HIS A 112 -7.55 -6.38 -22.02
N ALA A 113 -7.62 -6.97 -20.83
CA ALA A 113 -8.32 -8.24 -20.59
C ALA A 113 -9.80 -8.18 -21.02
N VAL A 114 -10.51 -7.11 -20.66
CA VAL A 114 -11.92 -6.92 -21.06
C VAL A 114 -12.05 -6.80 -22.58
N ASP A 115 -11.14 -6.11 -23.26
CA ASP A 115 -11.15 -5.96 -24.72
C ASP A 115 -10.91 -7.30 -25.44
N LEU A 116 -10.19 -8.23 -24.79
CA LEU A 116 -10.01 -9.61 -25.25
C LEU A 116 -11.16 -10.57 -24.87
N GLY A 117 -12.20 -10.09 -24.18
CA GLY A 117 -13.35 -10.90 -23.76
C GLY A 117 -13.23 -11.56 -22.38
N TYR A 118 -12.19 -11.24 -21.60
CA TYR A 118 -12.08 -11.72 -20.23
C TYR A 118 -13.07 -11.01 -19.31
N THR A 119 -13.59 -11.75 -18.34
CA THR A 119 -14.41 -11.18 -17.26
C THR A 119 -13.54 -10.86 -16.04
N VAL A 120 -13.57 -9.59 -15.63
CA VAL A 120 -12.84 -9.15 -14.43
C VAL A 120 -13.67 -9.39 -13.18
N PHE A 121 -13.04 -9.96 -12.16
CA PHE A 121 -13.59 -10.10 -10.81
C PHE A 121 -12.64 -9.51 -9.78
N PHE A 122 -13.20 -8.98 -8.71
CA PHE A 122 -12.41 -8.56 -7.55
C PHE A 122 -12.52 -9.57 -6.42
N VAL A 123 -11.39 -9.98 -5.84
CA VAL A 123 -11.33 -10.84 -4.64
C VAL A 123 -10.48 -10.14 -3.60
N THR A 124 -11.10 -9.62 -2.53
CA THR A 124 -10.47 -8.75 -1.54
C THR A 124 -10.48 -9.34 -0.13
N GLY A 125 -9.53 -8.93 0.71
CA GLY A 125 -9.51 -9.26 2.14
C GLY A 125 -10.47 -8.43 3.00
N ARG A 126 -11.05 -7.36 2.44
CA ARG A 126 -12.10 -6.56 3.07
C ARG A 126 -13.32 -7.43 3.37
N THR A 127 -14.06 -7.11 4.42
CA THR A 127 -15.35 -7.79 4.67
C THR A 127 -16.29 -7.59 3.48
N GLN A 128 -17.24 -8.50 3.25
CA GLN A 128 -18.20 -8.35 2.13
C GLN A 128 -18.89 -6.97 2.15
N HIS A 129 -19.38 -6.52 3.30
CA HIS A 129 -19.97 -5.19 3.46
C HIS A 129 -19.02 -4.05 3.05
N SER A 130 -17.74 -4.12 3.47
CA SER A 130 -16.74 -3.12 3.07
C SER A 130 -16.37 -3.21 1.60
N ALA A 131 -16.41 -4.40 1.00
CA ALA A 131 -16.15 -4.58 -0.43
C ALA A 131 -17.30 -4.00 -1.28
N ASP A 132 -18.55 -4.19 -0.83
CA ASP A 132 -19.72 -3.65 -1.52
C ASP A 132 -19.74 -2.12 -1.51
N SER A 133 -19.29 -1.48 -0.43
CA SER A 133 -19.22 -0.02 -0.35
C SER A 133 -18.15 0.62 -1.25
N ILE A 134 -17.27 -0.19 -1.87
CA ILE A 134 -16.19 0.27 -2.77
C ILE A 134 -16.55 0.17 -4.25
N ARG A 135 -17.64 -0.52 -4.59
CA ARG A 135 -18.10 -0.68 -5.98
C ARG A 135 -18.19 0.66 -6.74
N PRO A 136 -18.69 1.77 -6.15
CA PRO A 136 -18.70 3.06 -6.83
C PRO A 136 -17.30 3.58 -7.17
N GLN A 137 -16.32 3.37 -6.30
CA GLN A 137 -14.93 3.81 -6.48
C GLN A 137 -14.23 3.00 -7.57
N LEU A 138 -14.47 1.68 -7.64
CA LEU A 138 -13.97 0.84 -8.73
C LEU A 138 -14.53 1.29 -10.08
N SER A 139 -15.83 1.55 -10.13
CA SER A 139 -16.53 2.03 -11.32
C SER A 139 -16.01 3.41 -11.75
N ALA A 140 -15.91 4.37 -10.81
CA ALA A 140 -15.38 5.71 -11.06
C ALA A 140 -13.89 5.71 -11.44
N ALA A 141 -13.13 4.71 -10.98
CA ALA A 141 -11.75 4.50 -11.39
C ALA A 141 -11.62 3.95 -12.82
N GLY A 142 -12.72 3.48 -13.42
CA GLY A 142 -12.82 3.04 -14.81
C GLY A 142 -12.69 1.53 -15.01
N TYR A 143 -12.88 0.73 -13.96
CA TYR A 143 -12.93 -0.74 -14.07
C TYR A 143 -14.29 -1.19 -14.59
N ARG A 144 -14.27 -2.05 -15.61
CA ARG A 144 -15.43 -2.88 -16.00
C ARG A 144 -15.22 -4.26 -15.38
N TYR A 145 -16.20 -4.75 -14.62
CA TYR A 145 -16.09 -6.00 -13.86
C TYR A 145 -17.47 -6.61 -13.64
N ALA A 146 -17.50 -7.91 -13.36
CA ALA A 146 -18.74 -8.63 -13.10
C ALA A 146 -19.14 -8.64 -11.63
N ASP A 147 -18.19 -8.80 -10.71
CA ASP A 147 -18.51 -8.83 -9.28
C ASP A 147 -17.32 -8.51 -8.35
N VAL A 148 -17.64 -8.26 -7.08
CA VAL A 148 -16.69 -8.06 -5.98
C VAL A 148 -16.98 -9.05 -4.85
N TYR A 149 -16.00 -9.89 -4.57
CA TYR A 149 -16.03 -10.87 -3.50
C TYR A 149 -15.18 -10.39 -2.33
N GLY A 150 -15.84 -10.08 -1.22
CA GLY A 150 -15.19 -9.81 0.06
C GLY A 150 -15.07 -11.07 0.92
N ARG A 151 -14.39 -10.88 2.05
CA ARG A 151 -14.17 -11.89 3.08
C ARG A 151 -15.41 -12.08 3.94
N PRO A 152 -15.93 -13.31 4.08
CA PRO A 152 -16.96 -13.62 5.06
C PRO A 152 -16.46 -13.36 6.49
N LYS A 153 -17.37 -13.01 7.41
CA LYS A 153 -17.04 -12.86 8.83
C LYS A 153 -16.49 -14.20 9.38
N GLY A 154 -15.47 -14.13 10.23
CA GLY A 154 -14.89 -15.30 10.89
C GLY A 154 -13.95 -16.17 10.05
N GLN A 155 -13.81 -15.93 8.74
CA GLN A 155 -12.90 -16.72 7.90
C GLN A 155 -11.49 -16.12 7.82
N GLY A 156 -10.50 -17.01 7.73
CA GLY A 156 -9.11 -16.65 7.43
C GLY A 156 -8.95 -16.03 6.04
N LEU A 157 -8.00 -15.11 5.89
CA LEU A 157 -7.81 -14.34 4.66
C LEU A 157 -7.53 -15.24 3.43
N ALA A 158 -6.55 -16.14 3.54
CA ALA A 158 -6.16 -17.02 2.43
C ALA A 158 -7.31 -17.95 2.01
N ALA A 159 -7.92 -18.64 2.99
CA ALA A 159 -9.04 -19.54 2.76
C ALA A 159 -10.22 -18.82 2.10
N SER A 160 -10.53 -17.60 2.53
CA SER A 160 -11.59 -16.81 1.92
C SER A 160 -11.29 -16.44 0.46
N LYS A 161 -10.04 -16.13 0.11
CA LYS A 161 -9.69 -15.82 -1.29
C LYS A 161 -9.80 -17.04 -2.19
N GLN A 162 -9.31 -18.20 -1.73
CA GLN A 162 -9.46 -19.47 -2.44
C GLN A 162 -10.94 -19.84 -2.62
N ALA A 163 -11.75 -19.74 -1.56
CA ALA A 163 -13.19 -20.02 -1.64
C ALA A 163 -13.92 -19.08 -2.60
N ASN A 164 -13.54 -17.80 -2.65
CA ASN A 164 -14.13 -16.84 -3.59
C ASN A 164 -13.73 -17.14 -5.05
N ARG A 165 -12.50 -17.58 -5.32
CA ARG A 165 -12.13 -18.10 -6.65
C ARG A 165 -12.93 -19.35 -7.02
N ALA A 166 -13.14 -20.27 -6.08
CA ALA A 166 -13.98 -21.44 -6.32
C ALA A 166 -15.43 -21.06 -6.70
N ARG A 167 -15.98 -19.98 -6.12
CA ARG A 167 -17.30 -19.44 -6.52
C ARG A 167 -17.30 -18.85 -7.93
N ILE A 168 -16.19 -18.30 -8.40
CA ILE A 168 -16.03 -17.84 -9.79
C ILE A 168 -16.01 -19.05 -10.72
N VAL A 169 -15.22 -20.08 -10.40
CA VAL A 169 -15.13 -21.32 -11.18
C VAL A 169 -16.47 -22.07 -11.22
N ALA A 170 -17.20 -22.12 -10.11
CA ALA A 170 -18.54 -22.70 -10.05
C ALA A 170 -19.57 -21.98 -10.95
N ARG A 171 -19.30 -20.73 -11.36
CA ARG A 171 -20.11 -19.99 -12.35
C ARG A 171 -19.68 -20.29 -13.80
N GLY A 172 -18.80 -21.26 -14.01
CA GLY A 172 -18.30 -21.70 -15.31
C GLY A 172 -17.13 -20.89 -15.87
N TYR A 173 -16.47 -20.07 -15.05
CA TYR A 173 -15.30 -19.31 -15.46
C TYR A 173 -14.00 -20.08 -15.24
N THR A 174 -13.00 -19.83 -16.09
CA THR A 174 -11.63 -20.27 -15.85
C THR A 174 -10.80 -19.07 -15.44
N VAL A 175 -10.16 -19.12 -14.26
CA VAL A 175 -9.25 -18.06 -13.82
C VAL A 175 -7.93 -18.21 -14.58
N VAL A 176 -7.67 -17.28 -15.49
CA VAL A 176 -6.48 -17.30 -16.35
C VAL A 176 -5.34 -16.51 -15.71
N MET A 177 -5.64 -15.44 -15.00
CA MET A 177 -4.65 -14.63 -14.30
C MET A 177 -5.19 -14.09 -12.97
N ASP A 178 -4.31 -14.06 -11.97
CA ASP A 178 -4.52 -13.38 -10.69
C ASP A 178 -3.48 -12.28 -10.51
N ILE A 179 -3.90 -11.08 -10.09
CA ILE A 179 -2.98 -9.99 -9.74
C ILE A 179 -3.27 -9.52 -8.32
N GLY A 180 -2.23 -9.49 -7.49
CA GLY A 180 -2.36 -9.09 -6.09
C GLY A 180 -1.02 -8.73 -5.44
N ASN A 181 -1.07 -8.01 -4.33
CA ASN A 181 0.10 -7.59 -3.57
C ASN A 181 0.38 -8.49 -2.36
N ARG A 182 -0.45 -9.48 -2.01
CA ARG A 182 -0.18 -10.44 -0.94
C ARG A 182 -0.03 -11.85 -1.50
N ALA A 183 0.72 -12.70 -0.79
CA ALA A 183 0.86 -14.11 -1.17
C ALA A 183 -0.51 -14.82 -1.15
N THR A 184 -1.40 -14.41 -0.24
CA THR A 184 -2.78 -14.92 -0.14
C THR A 184 -3.62 -14.68 -1.38
N ASP A 185 -3.23 -13.72 -2.23
CA ASP A 185 -3.94 -13.42 -3.47
C ASP A 185 -3.68 -14.48 -4.53
N LEU A 186 -2.55 -15.18 -4.44
CA LEU A 186 -1.99 -16.05 -5.47
C LEU A 186 -1.79 -17.49 -4.97
N TRP A 187 -2.46 -17.85 -3.88
CA TRP A 187 -2.28 -19.14 -3.21
C TRP A 187 -3.56 -19.96 -3.20
N GLY A 188 -3.38 -21.29 -3.19
CA GLY A 188 -4.46 -22.28 -3.16
C GLY A 188 -4.98 -22.61 -4.55
N ASP A 189 -6.10 -23.31 -4.59
CA ASP A 189 -6.69 -23.76 -5.85
C ASP A 189 -7.33 -22.61 -6.64
N ASN A 190 -7.59 -22.89 -7.93
CA ASN A 190 -8.25 -21.99 -8.88
C ASN A 190 -7.52 -20.67 -9.12
N VAL A 191 -6.22 -20.62 -8.82
CA VAL A 191 -5.33 -19.51 -9.18
C VAL A 191 -4.85 -19.72 -10.62
N GLY A 192 -4.92 -18.67 -11.42
CA GLY A 192 -4.34 -18.65 -12.77
C GLY A 192 -2.84 -18.31 -12.74
N HIS A 193 -2.36 -17.63 -13.77
CA HIS A 193 -1.03 -17.03 -13.71
C HIS A 193 -0.98 -15.90 -12.68
N GLY A 194 -0.21 -16.11 -11.61
CA GLY A 194 -0.11 -15.15 -10.51
C GLY A 194 0.93 -14.07 -10.75
N ILE A 195 0.52 -12.80 -10.77
CA ILE A 195 1.42 -11.65 -10.75
C ILE A 195 1.46 -11.02 -9.37
N LYS A 196 2.58 -11.22 -8.67
CA LYS A 196 2.83 -10.65 -7.34
C LYS A 196 3.35 -9.21 -7.42
N LEU A 197 2.51 -8.27 -7.01
CA LEU A 197 2.87 -6.86 -6.86
C LEU A 197 3.70 -6.60 -5.58
N PRO A 198 4.45 -5.49 -5.50
CA PRO A 198 5.25 -5.16 -4.32
C PRO A 198 4.39 -4.90 -3.08
N SER A 199 4.74 -5.54 -1.95
CA SER A 199 4.11 -5.30 -0.64
C SER A 199 5.06 -4.87 0.47
N PHE A 200 6.36 -4.71 0.18
CA PHE A 200 7.38 -4.22 1.11
C PHE A 200 7.33 -4.93 2.47
N HIS A 201 7.56 -6.25 2.48
CA HIS A 201 7.48 -7.08 3.69
C HIS A 201 6.10 -7.10 4.37
N GLY A 202 5.03 -6.84 3.59
CA GLY A 202 3.65 -6.82 4.09
C GLY A 202 3.21 -5.48 4.67
N LEU A 203 4.08 -4.45 4.64
CA LEU A 203 3.76 -3.09 5.08
C LEU A 203 2.72 -2.41 4.18
N LEU A 204 2.53 -2.89 2.96
CA LEU A 204 1.49 -2.44 2.05
C LEU A 204 0.46 -3.55 1.88
N SER A 205 -0.73 -3.34 2.46
CA SER A 205 -1.88 -4.25 2.42
C SER A 205 -3.03 -3.69 1.62
#